data_AF-A0A165RU99-F1
#
_entry.id   AF-A0A165RU99-F1
#
_cell.length_a   1.000
_cell.length_b   1.000
_cell.length_c   1.000
_cell.angle_alpha   90.00
_cell.angle_beta   90.00
_cell.angle_gamma   90.00
#
_symmetry.space_group_name_H-M   'P 1'
#
loop_
_entity.id
_entity.type
_entity.pdbx_description
1 polymer ?
#
loop_
_entity_poly.entity_id
_entity_poly.type
_entity_poly.pdbx_seq_one_letter_code
_entity_poly.pdbx_strand_id
1 'polypeptide(L)' 'MGDLELHSDSAVKQILLAMNEKESFIIDDLDDNHVVIKADEEWRVRRELEAELEKNTYSLE' A
#
# COMPACT_ATOMS: atom_id res chain seq x y z
N MET A 1 7.80 -9.02 -17.74
CA MET A 1 7.11 -9.11 -16.44
C MET A 1 7.48 -7.81 -15.76
N GLY A 2 6.55 -6.86 -15.69
CA GLY A 2 6.84 -5.48 -15.27
C GLY A 2 6.39 -5.26 -13.84
N ASP A 3 7.22 -4.56 -13.08
CA ASP A 3 6.93 -4.08 -11.74
C ASP A 3 5.98 -2.86 -11.81
N LEU A 4 5.19 -2.63 -10.76
CA LEU A 4 4.21 -1.54 -10.71
C LEU A 4 4.66 -0.45 -9.73
N GLU A 5 4.77 0.77 -10.23
CA GLU A 5 5.08 1.95 -9.42
C GLU A 5 3.79 2.58 -8.90
N LEU A 6 3.65 2.65 -7.58
CA LEU A 6 2.50 3.26 -6.92
C LEU A 6 2.89 4.62 -6.34
N HIS A 7 2.18 5.69 -6.74
CA HIS A 7 2.25 6.98 -6.07
C HIS A 7 1.15 7.05 -5.01
N SER A 8 1.50 7.32 -3.75
CA SER A 8 0.55 7.29 -2.63
C SER A 8 0.87 8.35 -1.59
N ASP A 9 -0.17 8.97 -1.02
CA ASP A 9 -0.03 9.93 0.09
C ASP A 9 0.68 9.32 1.31
N SER A 10 1.30 10.15 2.14
CA SER A 10 2.11 9.72 3.28
C SER A 10 1.36 8.79 4.23
N ALA A 11 0.04 8.98 4.39
CA ALA A 11 -0.83 8.10 5.19
C ALA A 11 -1.00 6.71 4.56
N VAL A 12 -1.14 6.64 3.24
CA VAL A 12 -1.23 5.37 2.49
C VAL A 12 0.09 4.62 2.59
N LYS A 13 1.24 5.30 2.49
CA LYS A 13 2.54 4.65 2.70
C LYS A 13 2.69 4.03 4.08
N GLN A 14 2.20 4.69 5.13
CA GLN A 14 2.22 4.10 6.49
C GLN A 14 1.38 2.82 6.57
N ILE A 15 0.20 2.81 5.95
CA ILE A 15 -0.66 1.62 5.89
C ILE A 15 0.04 0.51 5.08
N LEU A 16 0.61 0.84 3.92
CA LEU A 16 1.35 -0.11 3.09
C LEU A 16 2.55 -0.70 3.84
N LEU A 17 3.32 0.10 4.57
CA LEU A 17 4.43 -0.38 5.40
C LEU A 17 3.93 -1.32 6.51
N ALA A 18 2.86 -0.96 7.21
CA ALA A 18 2.27 -1.79 8.26
C ALA A 18 1.69 -3.11 7.72
N MET A 19 1.12 -3.09 6.51
CA MET A 19 0.70 -4.32 5.81
C MET A 19 1.91 -5.14 5.37
N ASN A 20 2.96 -4.47 4.90
CA ASN A 20 4.20 -5.13 4.46
C ASN A 20 4.95 -5.81 5.61
N GLU A 21 4.83 -5.30 6.84
CA GLU A 21 5.33 -5.97 8.05
C GLU A 21 4.66 -7.32 8.31
N LYS A 22 3.39 -7.47 7.93
CA LYS A 22 2.66 -8.75 8.03
C LYS A 22 3.00 -9.67 6.87
N GLU A 23 3.04 -9.11 5.66
CA GLU A 23 3.25 -9.87 4.44
C GLU A 23 4.13 -9.07 3.48
N SER A 24 5.36 -9.53 3.20
CA SER A 24 6.31 -8.76 2.41
C SER A 24 5.96 -8.74 0.92
N PHE A 25 5.29 -7.67 0.48
CA PHE A 25 4.90 -7.43 -0.92
C PHE A 25 5.65 -6.26 -1.57
N ILE A 26 6.24 -5.36 -0.77
CA ILE A 26 7.07 -4.26 -1.26
C ILE A 26 8.38 -4.87 -1.76
N ILE A 27 8.71 -4.59 -3.03
CA ILE A 27 9.96 -5.02 -3.67
C ILE A 27 11.05 -3.99 -3.39
N ASP A 28 10.73 -2.71 -3.60
CA ASP A 28 11.69 -1.61 -3.50
C ASP A 28 10.95 -0.34 -3.06
N ASP A 29 11.56 0.45 -2.17
CA ASP A 29 11.05 1.76 -1.79
C ASP A 29 11.90 2.84 -2.46
N LEU A 30 11.29 3.55 -3.42
CA LEU A 30 12.01 4.54 -4.23
C LEU A 30 12.10 5.88 -3.50
N ASP A 31 10.99 6.32 -2.90
CA ASP A 31 10.87 7.63 -2.23
C ASP A 31 9.75 7.66 -1.17
N ASP A 32 9.56 8.82 -0.54
CA ASP A 32 8.51 9.08 0.46
C ASP A 32 7.08 8.79 -0.03
N ASN A 33 6.83 8.90 -1.34
CA ASN A 33 5.52 8.60 -1.94
C ASN A 33 5.55 7.50 -3.02
N HIS A 34 6.74 6.97 -3.37
CA HIS A 34 6.89 5.97 -4.42
C HIS A 34 7.37 4.65 -3.84
N VAL A 35 6.60 3.59 -4.08
CA VAL A 35 6.97 2.22 -3.73
C VAL A 35 6.71 1.31 -4.91
N VAL A 36 7.59 0.33 -5.06
CA VAL A 36 7.48 -0.74 -6.04
C VAL A 36 6.92 -1.96 -5.34
N ILE A 37 5.80 -2.47 -5.85
CA ILE A 37 5.15 -3.68 -5.32
C ILE A 37 5.07 -4.75 -6.39
N LYS A 38 4.96 -6.01 -5.96
CA LYS A 38 4.68 -7.12 -6.88
C LYS A 38 3.31 -6.91 -7.52
N ALA A 39 3.27 -6.92 -8.85
CA ALA A 39 2.02 -6.83 -9.61
C ALA A 39 1.02 -7.96 -9.25
N ASP A 40 1.52 -9.13 -8.84
CA ASP A 40 0.70 -10.25 -8.36
C ASP A 40 -0.06 -9.91 -7.06
N GLU A 41 0.58 -9.10 -6.20
CA GLU A 41 0.02 -8.65 -4.92
C GLU A 41 -0.80 -7.36 -5.06
N GLU A 42 -0.68 -6.63 -6.18
CA GLU A 42 -1.40 -5.36 -6.40
C GLU A 42 -2.89 -5.49 -6.09
N TRP A 43 -3.55 -6.53 -6.61
CA TRP A 43 -4.98 -6.73 -6.40
C TRP A 43 -5.36 -6.93 -4.93
N ARG A 44 -4.50 -7.63 -4.17
CA ARG A 44 -4.71 -7.86 -2.73
C ARG A 44 -4.45 -6.59 -1.94
N VAL A 45 -3.30 -5.96 -2.18
CA VAL A 45 -2.87 -4.72 -1.54
C VAL A 45 -3.91 -3.63 -1.76
N ARG A 46 -4.45 -3.49 -2.97
CA ARG A 46 -5.46 -2.48 -3.32
C ARG A 46 -6.75 -2.69 -2.54
N ARG A 47 -7.26 -3.93 -2.50
CA ARG A 47 -8.49 -4.28 -1.76
C ARG A 47 -8.34 -4.06 -0.26
N GLU A 48 -7.20 -4.44 0.32
CA GLU A 48 -6.95 -4.31 1.75
C GLU A 48 -6.66 -2.86 2.14
N LEU A 49 -5.96 -2.11 1.28
CA LEU A 49 -5.78 -0.67 1.44
C LEU A 49 -7.12 0.07 1.40
N GLU A 50 -8.01 -0.25 0.46
CA GLU A 50 -9.37 0.31 0.41
C GLU A 50 -10.15 0.01 1.69
N ALA A 51 -10.07 -1.22 2.21
CA ALA A 51 -10.73 -1.60 3.46
C ALA A 51 -10.17 -0.85 4.68
N GLU A 52 -8.85 -0.65 4.75
CA GLU A 52 -8.21 0.11 5.82
C GLU A 52 -8.54 1.61 5.72
N LEU A 53 -8.58 2.17 4.51
CA LEU A 53 -9.00 3.56 4.26
C LEU A 53 -10.47 3.79 4.64
N GLU A 54 -11.35 2.83 4.34
CA GLU A 54 -12.75 2.89 4.73
C GLU A 54 -12.90 2.87 6.26
N LYS A 55 -12.22 1.94 6.95
CA LYS A 55 -12.21 1.92 8.43
C LYS A 55 -11.69 3.22 9.05
N ASN A 56 -10.67 3.82 8.44
CA ASN A 56 -10.11 5.08 8.90
C ASN A 56 -11.06 6.26 8.67
N THR A 57 -11.75 6.29 7.52
CA THR A 57 -12.74 7.32 7.17
C THR A 57 -13.96 7.29 8.10
N TYR A 58 -14.39 6.11 8.55
CA TYR A 58 -15.47 5.97 9.53
C TYR A 58 -15.10 6.38 10.96
N SER A 59 -13.82 6.60 11.26
CA SER A 59 -13.36 7.04 12.59
C SER A 59 -13.27 8.56 12.74
N LEU A 60 -13.75 9.32 11.75
CA LEU A 60 -13.76 10.79 11.75
C LEU A 60 -15.08 11.43 12.23
N GLU A 61 -16.05 10.65 12.73
CA GLU A 61 -17.26 11.13 13.42
C GLU A 61 -17.38 10.62 14.86
#